data_AF-A0A7Y7CEK4-F1
#
_entry.id   AF-A0A7Y7CEK4-F1
#
_cell.length_a   1.000
_cell.length_b   1.000
_cell.length_c   1.000
_cell.angle_alpha   90.00
_cell.angle_beta   90.00
_cell.angle_gamma   90.00
#
_symmetry.space_group_name_H-M   'P 1'
#
loop_
_entity.id
_entity.type
_entity.pdbx_description
1 polymer ?
#
loop_
_entity_poly.entity_id
_entity_poly.type
_entity_poly.pdbx_seq_one_letter_code
_entity_poly.pdbx_strand_id
1 'polypeptide(L)'
;MHPNESRSLARRRTLVMWMASSLALAACGAPELEEAASPQDAVVVQQSGALETEELVADRRIIVYLTGSQSLYSVQDGKATLVAKRSGAPSVSPDGREVVYAKLPDSWDVGDAVTRTELHVYNVKNGKDDQLTSGHDDQDPSWTPDGKRILFQSKKRSGLTSFWSVKGNGKDLDQVTNAGCTKANDPAFVPTPASSTGVQWAPNERRIIVYFTSQTSDSEVRVMSFNQNLGVASAYSLGKGTHPRWTERGTVIFTRKVNGRDVQVEVSVQ
;
A
#
# COMPACT_ATOMS: atom_id res chain seq x y z
N MET A 1 41.31 -9.58 -14.32
CA MET A 1 40.00 -9.72 -14.99
C MET A 1 39.18 -8.48 -14.64
N HIS A 2 39.09 -7.52 -15.56
CA HIS A 2 38.43 -6.23 -15.34
C HIS A 2 36.93 -6.32 -15.68
N PRO A 3 36.05 -5.62 -14.94
CA PRO A 3 34.63 -5.55 -15.28
C PRO A 3 34.39 -4.45 -16.33
N ASN A 4 33.56 -4.77 -17.33
CA ASN A 4 33.15 -3.87 -18.40
C ASN A 4 32.08 -2.88 -17.92
N GLU A 5 32.33 -1.58 -18.08
CA GLU A 5 31.31 -0.53 -17.97
C GLU A 5 30.59 -0.37 -19.31
N SER A 6 29.26 -0.52 -19.33
CA SER A 6 28.43 -0.15 -20.49
C SER A 6 27.73 1.20 -20.23
N ARG A 7 28.12 2.25 -20.97
CA ARG A 7 27.40 3.54 -21.01
C ARG A 7 26.25 3.46 -22.02
N SER A 8 25.01 3.71 -21.57
CA SER A 8 23.86 3.89 -22.47
C SER A 8 23.51 5.38 -22.65
N LEU A 9 23.43 5.82 -23.90
CA LEU A 9 23.06 7.17 -24.33
C LEU A 9 21.59 7.49 -24.00
N ALA A 10 21.35 8.66 -23.38
CA ALA A 10 20.03 9.17 -23.08
C ALA A 10 19.34 9.74 -24.34
N ARG A 11 18.16 9.22 -24.69
CA ARG A 11 17.22 9.91 -25.60
C ARG A 11 16.34 10.86 -24.77
N ARG A 12 16.49 12.16 -25.00
CA ARG A 12 15.57 13.18 -24.47
C ARG A 12 14.19 13.00 -25.11
N ARG A 13 13.14 12.88 -24.28
CA ARG A 13 11.75 13.06 -24.72
C ARG A 13 11.23 14.38 -24.14
N THR A 14 10.84 15.25 -25.04
CA THR A 14 10.25 16.57 -24.77
C THR A 14 8.89 16.40 -24.08
N LEU A 15 8.71 17.01 -22.92
CA LEU A 15 7.42 17.09 -22.23
C LEU A 15 6.71 18.38 -22.71
N VAL A 16 5.55 18.24 -23.34
CA VAL A 16 4.67 19.39 -23.65
C VAL A 16 3.81 19.64 -22.41
N MET A 17 4.02 20.80 -21.79
CA MET A 17 3.21 21.30 -20.68
C MET A 17 2.08 22.17 -21.27
N TRP A 18 0.83 21.82 -21.01
CA TRP A 18 -0.31 22.71 -21.29
C TRP A 18 -0.53 23.61 -20.07
N MET A 19 -0.39 24.93 -20.26
CA MET A 19 -0.87 25.92 -19.29
C MET A 19 -2.35 26.16 -19.51
N ALA A 20 -3.17 25.95 -18.49
CA ALA A 20 -4.53 26.46 -18.46
C ALA A 20 -4.51 27.88 -17.86
N SER A 21 -4.90 28.87 -18.66
CA SER A 21 -5.10 30.27 -18.24
C SER A 21 -6.26 30.39 -17.26
N SER A 22 -6.00 31.07 -16.15
CA SER A 22 -7.01 31.52 -15.19
C SER A 22 -7.75 32.75 -15.74
N LEU A 23 -9.08 32.67 -15.80
CA LEU A 23 -9.95 33.84 -15.94
C LEU A 23 -10.73 33.99 -14.64
N ALA A 24 -10.40 35.03 -13.86
CA ALA A 24 -11.16 35.41 -12.69
C ALA A 24 -12.23 36.44 -13.10
N LEU A 25 -13.49 36.15 -12.82
CA LEU A 25 -14.55 37.17 -12.72
C LEU A 25 -15.16 37.07 -11.33
N ALA A 26 -14.98 38.13 -10.55
CA ALA A 26 -15.57 38.28 -9.23
C ALA A 26 -17.05 38.68 -9.34
N ALA A 27 -17.91 38.01 -8.57
CA ALA A 27 -19.23 38.53 -8.20
C ALA A 27 -19.67 37.98 -6.83
N CYS A 28 -19.65 38.89 -5.86
CA CYS A 28 -20.38 39.01 -4.59
C CYS A 28 -21.31 37.88 -4.08
N GLY A 29 -21.03 37.42 -2.84
CA GLY A 29 -22.02 37.33 -1.75
C GLY A 29 -22.93 36.09 -1.64
N ALA A 30 -22.44 35.00 -1.05
CA ALA A 30 -23.22 33.95 -0.40
C ALA A 30 -22.34 33.21 0.65
N PRO A 31 -22.90 32.66 1.74
CA PRO A 31 -22.11 32.01 2.78
C PRO A 31 -21.36 30.80 2.22
N GLU A 32 -20.08 30.76 2.53
CA GLU A 32 -19.06 29.81 2.09
C GLU A 32 -19.47 28.38 2.48
N LEU A 33 -19.98 27.62 1.51
CA LEU A 33 -20.01 26.17 1.60
C LEU A 33 -18.55 25.72 1.67
N GLU A 34 -18.22 25.01 2.76
CA GLU A 34 -16.91 24.41 3.04
C GLU A 34 -16.34 23.81 1.75
N GLU A 35 -15.35 24.51 1.18
CA GLU A 35 -14.73 24.18 -0.09
C GLU A 35 -14.09 22.80 0.03
N ALA A 36 -14.67 21.81 -0.67
CA ALA A 36 -14.09 20.48 -0.76
C ALA A 36 -12.63 20.63 -1.19
N ALA A 37 -11.71 20.13 -0.36
CA ALA A 37 -10.27 20.26 -0.55
C ALA A 37 -9.87 20.10 -2.02
N SER A 38 -9.17 21.11 -2.54
CA SER A 38 -8.70 21.18 -3.92
C SER A 38 -7.95 19.90 -4.30
N PRO A 39 -8.19 19.30 -5.49
CA PRO A 39 -7.50 18.10 -5.97
C PRO A 39 -5.96 18.18 -6.01
N GLN A 40 -5.40 19.38 -5.80
CA GLN A 40 -3.96 19.64 -5.83
C GLN A 40 -3.20 19.06 -4.62
N ASP A 41 -3.89 18.79 -3.51
CA ASP A 41 -3.29 18.16 -2.30
C ASP A 41 -3.54 16.64 -2.22
N ALA A 42 -4.15 16.05 -3.25
CA ALA A 42 -4.47 14.62 -3.29
C ALA A 42 -3.22 13.79 -3.64
N VAL A 43 -2.83 12.89 -2.74
CA VAL A 43 -1.80 11.88 -3.05
C VAL A 43 -2.49 10.66 -3.61
N VAL A 44 -2.26 10.35 -4.89
CA VAL A 44 -2.68 9.07 -5.48
C VAL A 44 -1.94 7.94 -4.76
N VAL A 45 -2.69 7.11 -4.04
CA VAL A 45 -2.10 6.05 -3.20
C VAL A 45 -1.99 4.74 -3.98
N GLN A 46 -2.99 4.43 -4.80
CA GLN A 46 -2.98 3.22 -5.62
C GLN A 46 -3.84 3.39 -6.87
N GLN A 47 -3.45 2.69 -7.94
CA GLN A 47 -4.19 2.57 -9.19
C GLN A 47 -4.37 1.10 -9.55
N SER A 48 -5.54 0.72 -10.06
CA SER A 48 -5.74 -0.60 -10.67
C SER A 48 -5.09 -0.64 -12.06
N GLY A 49 -4.17 -1.57 -12.31
CA GLY A 49 -3.64 -1.84 -13.64
C GLY A 49 -4.38 -3.01 -14.29
N ALA A 50 -5.11 -2.76 -15.37
CA ALA A 50 -5.59 -3.83 -16.25
C ALA A 50 -4.62 -3.93 -17.44
N LEU A 51 -3.95 -5.07 -17.60
CA LEU A 51 -3.37 -5.47 -18.89
C LEU A 51 -4.54 -5.97 -19.73
N GLU A 52 -4.86 -5.36 -20.87
CA GLU A 52 -5.56 -6.05 -21.96
C GLU A 52 -5.56 -5.28 -23.29
N THR A 53 -5.55 -6.07 -24.36
CA THR A 53 -5.49 -5.74 -25.78
C THR A 53 -6.60 -4.80 -26.27
N GLU A 54 -6.31 -4.11 -27.39
CA GLU A 54 -6.95 -2.90 -27.94
C GLU A 54 -8.47 -2.85 -28.19
N GLU A 55 -9.32 -3.80 -27.76
CA GLU A 55 -10.72 -3.81 -28.22
C GLU A 55 -11.84 -3.79 -27.16
N LEU A 56 -11.53 -3.43 -25.90
CA LEU A 56 -12.55 -3.15 -24.86
C LEU A 56 -12.12 -1.96 -23.97
N VAL A 57 -11.90 -0.78 -24.55
CA VAL A 57 -11.49 0.44 -23.83
C VAL A 57 -12.70 1.29 -23.44
N ALA A 58 -13.41 0.85 -22.40
CA ALA A 58 -14.04 1.76 -21.44
C ALA A 58 -13.36 1.49 -20.10
N ASP A 59 -12.30 2.25 -19.84
CA ASP A 59 -11.35 2.10 -18.74
C ASP A 59 -12.07 2.01 -17.37
N ARG A 60 -12.17 0.80 -16.78
CA ARG A 60 -12.57 0.61 -15.37
C ARG A 60 -11.44 1.00 -14.39
N ARG A 61 -10.66 2.04 -14.71
CA ARG A 61 -9.56 2.48 -13.83
C ARG A 61 -10.16 3.12 -12.60
N ILE A 62 -9.89 2.52 -11.45
CA ILE A 62 -10.16 3.14 -10.16
C ILE A 62 -8.88 3.75 -9.66
N ILE A 63 -8.95 5.05 -9.38
CA ILE A 63 -7.92 5.78 -8.65
C ILE A 63 -8.42 5.95 -7.23
N VAL A 64 -7.60 5.57 -6.25
CA VAL A 64 -7.85 5.90 -4.85
C VAL A 64 -6.82 6.91 -4.35
N TYR A 65 -7.29 7.93 -3.64
CA TYR A 65 -6.43 8.95 -3.06
C TYR A 65 -6.87 9.32 -1.65
N LEU A 66 -5.90 9.72 -0.84
CA LEU A 66 -6.12 10.25 0.51
C LEU A 66 -5.87 11.75 0.50
N THR A 67 -6.72 12.49 1.21
CA THR A 67 -6.51 13.91 1.52
C THR A 67 -5.66 14.07 2.78
N GLY A 68 -5.13 15.28 3.03
CA GLY A 68 -4.46 15.62 4.28
C GLY A 68 -5.35 15.44 5.53
N SER A 69 -6.67 15.54 5.36
CA SER A 69 -7.68 15.24 6.40
C SER A 69 -8.02 13.75 6.54
N GLN A 70 -7.22 12.86 5.95
CA GLN A 70 -7.42 11.40 5.96
C GLN A 70 -8.79 10.96 5.43
N SER A 71 -9.34 11.72 4.49
CA SER A 71 -10.53 11.31 3.75
C SER A 71 -10.09 10.53 2.51
N LEU A 72 -10.65 9.34 2.35
CA LEU A 72 -10.39 8.44 1.23
C LEU A 72 -11.44 8.66 0.16
N TYR A 73 -10.98 8.87 -1.06
CA TYR A 73 -11.84 9.01 -2.23
C TYR A 73 -11.48 7.96 -3.28
N SER A 74 -12.50 7.50 -4.00
CA SER A 74 -12.34 6.75 -5.24
C SER A 74 -12.78 7.61 -6.42
N VAL A 75 -12.04 7.57 -7.53
CA VAL A 75 -12.41 8.18 -8.80
C VAL A 75 -12.67 7.08 -9.82
N GLN A 76 -13.84 7.14 -10.44
CA GLN A 76 -14.24 6.29 -11.57
C GLN A 76 -14.98 7.16 -12.59
N ASP A 77 -14.63 7.03 -13.87
CA ASP A 77 -15.24 7.81 -14.96
C ASP A 77 -15.25 9.33 -14.72
N GLY A 78 -14.17 9.84 -14.12
CA GLY A 78 -14.02 11.27 -13.77
C GLY A 78 -14.85 11.74 -12.57
N LYS A 79 -15.63 10.85 -11.94
CA LYS A 79 -16.43 11.16 -10.75
C LYS A 79 -15.72 10.70 -9.48
N ALA A 80 -15.43 11.64 -8.59
CA ALA A 80 -14.94 11.35 -7.24
C ALA A 80 -16.11 10.97 -6.30
N THR A 81 -15.91 9.93 -5.50
CA THR A 81 -16.84 9.46 -4.46
C THR A 81 -16.08 9.33 -3.14
N LEU A 82 -16.64 9.87 -2.06
CA LEU A 82 -16.11 9.68 -0.72
C LEU A 82 -16.31 8.22 -0.29
N VAL A 83 -15.22 7.54 0.00
CA VAL A 83 -15.20 6.15 0.49
C VAL A 83 -15.30 6.14 2.01
N ALA A 84 -14.40 6.87 2.68
CA ALA A 84 -14.34 6.91 4.13
C ALA A 84 -13.73 8.22 4.64
N LYS A 85 -14.11 8.63 5.85
CA LYS A 85 -13.42 9.68 6.62
C LYS A 85 -12.52 9.00 7.65
N ARG A 86 -11.42 9.65 8.03
CA ARG A 86 -10.47 9.13 9.05
C ARG A 86 -10.01 7.72 8.68
N SER A 87 -9.28 7.65 7.59
CA SER A 87 -8.85 6.40 6.98
C SER A 87 -7.42 6.48 6.47
N GLY A 88 -6.77 5.33 6.33
CA GLY A 88 -5.40 5.23 5.87
C GLY A 88 -5.13 3.94 5.09
N ALA A 89 -3.99 3.93 4.41
CA ALA A 89 -3.45 2.78 3.68
C ALA A 89 -4.48 2.00 2.84
N PRO A 90 -5.24 2.66 1.94
CA PRO A 90 -6.18 1.97 1.07
C PRO A 90 -5.46 0.99 0.15
N SER A 91 -6.13 -0.13 -0.15
CA SER A 91 -5.72 -1.04 -1.20
C SER A 91 -6.85 -1.47 -2.12
N VAL A 92 -6.64 -1.33 -3.42
CA VAL A 92 -7.60 -1.74 -4.46
C VAL A 92 -7.43 -3.22 -4.76
N SER A 93 -8.55 -3.94 -4.78
CA SER A 93 -8.64 -5.35 -5.21
C SER A 93 -8.17 -5.53 -6.66
N PRO A 94 -7.59 -6.68 -7.03
CA PRO A 94 -7.07 -6.90 -8.39
C PRO A 94 -8.11 -6.73 -9.50
N ASP A 95 -9.38 -7.03 -9.23
CA ASP A 95 -10.48 -6.87 -10.18
C ASP A 95 -11.05 -5.44 -10.23
N GLY A 96 -10.54 -4.54 -9.39
CA GLY A 96 -10.96 -3.15 -9.30
C GLY A 96 -12.41 -2.98 -8.85
N ARG A 97 -12.95 -3.85 -7.97
CA ARG A 97 -14.33 -3.70 -7.48
C ARG A 97 -14.44 -3.27 -6.03
N GLU A 98 -13.41 -3.55 -5.27
CA GLU A 98 -13.36 -3.36 -3.82
C GLU A 98 -12.11 -2.59 -3.40
N VAL A 99 -12.25 -1.76 -2.37
CA VAL A 99 -11.16 -1.02 -1.72
C VAL A 99 -11.14 -1.43 -0.25
N VAL A 100 -10.08 -2.10 0.18
CA VAL A 100 -9.84 -2.31 1.62
C VAL A 100 -9.11 -1.10 2.18
N TYR A 101 -9.39 -0.70 3.41
CA TYR A 101 -8.70 0.41 4.05
C TYR A 101 -8.64 0.23 5.57
N ALA A 102 -7.68 0.90 6.21
CA ALA A 102 -7.64 1.01 7.66
C ALA A 102 -8.52 2.19 8.09
N LYS A 103 -9.59 1.93 8.83
CA LYS A 103 -10.43 2.95 9.46
C LYS A 103 -9.83 3.32 10.81
N LEU A 104 -9.66 4.62 11.04
CA LEU A 104 -9.23 5.18 12.31
C LEU A 104 -10.43 5.34 13.26
N PRO A 105 -10.20 5.41 14.58
CA PRO A 105 -11.27 5.64 15.54
C PRO A 105 -12.09 6.90 15.22
N ASP A 106 -13.40 6.85 15.47
CA ASP A 106 -14.28 8.01 15.23
C ASP A 106 -13.91 9.23 16.11
N SER A 107 -13.20 9.01 17.21
CA SER A 107 -12.69 10.06 18.09
C SER A 107 -11.31 10.60 17.67
N TRP A 108 -10.68 10.04 16.65
CA TRP A 108 -9.35 10.46 16.20
C TRP A 108 -9.41 11.81 15.48
N ASP A 109 -8.44 12.67 15.77
CA ASP A 109 -8.19 13.92 15.05
C ASP A 109 -6.74 14.01 14.53
N VAL A 110 -6.49 14.92 13.60
CA VAL A 110 -5.18 15.13 12.98
C VAL A 110 -4.14 15.47 14.04
N GLY A 111 -3.11 14.62 14.13
CA GLY A 111 -2.03 14.73 15.12
C GLY A 111 -2.14 13.72 16.25
N ASP A 112 -3.30 13.09 16.44
CA ASP A 112 -3.48 12.05 17.45
C ASP A 112 -2.70 10.78 17.09
N ALA A 113 -2.22 10.10 18.13
CA ALA A 113 -1.65 8.78 17.98
C ALA A 113 -2.71 7.82 17.42
N VAL A 114 -2.40 7.21 16.28
CA VAL A 114 -3.24 6.16 15.69
C VAL A 114 -3.15 4.92 16.56
N THR A 115 -4.20 4.68 17.33
CA THR A 115 -4.29 3.50 18.20
C THR A 115 -5.69 2.91 18.03
N ARG A 116 -5.77 1.64 17.62
CA ARG A 116 -7.04 0.90 17.38
C ARG A 116 -7.70 1.10 16.02
N THR A 117 -6.92 1.14 14.94
CA THR A 117 -7.52 0.98 13.60
C THR A 117 -8.13 -0.40 13.43
N GLU A 118 -9.16 -0.43 12.59
CA GLU A 118 -9.86 -1.60 12.10
C GLU A 118 -9.84 -1.61 10.58
N LEU A 119 -10.02 -2.78 9.95
CA LEU A 119 -10.12 -2.88 8.51
C LEU A 119 -11.56 -2.88 8.05
N HIS A 120 -11.82 -2.16 6.97
CA HIS A 120 -13.09 -2.12 6.27
C HIS A 120 -12.88 -2.39 4.78
N VAL A 121 -13.92 -2.90 4.12
CA VAL A 121 -13.93 -3.07 2.66
C VAL A 121 -15.10 -2.34 2.06
N TYR A 122 -14.80 -1.49 1.09
CA TYR A 122 -15.77 -0.70 0.35
C TYR A 122 -15.97 -1.27 -1.05
N ASN A 123 -17.21 -1.57 -1.41
CA ASN A 123 -17.59 -1.97 -2.76
C ASN A 123 -17.91 -0.74 -3.61
N VAL A 124 -17.12 -0.53 -4.66
CA VAL A 124 -17.18 0.69 -5.47
C VAL A 124 -18.46 0.79 -6.30
N LYS A 125 -19.08 -0.34 -6.64
CA LYS A 125 -20.29 -0.36 -7.49
C LYS A 125 -21.55 0.05 -6.73
N ASN A 126 -21.71 -0.42 -5.50
CA ASN A 126 -22.95 -0.21 -4.73
C ASN A 126 -22.75 0.63 -3.45
N GLY A 127 -21.52 1.05 -3.15
CA GLY A 127 -21.19 1.85 -1.98
C GLY A 127 -21.29 1.13 -0.64
N LYS A 128 -21.39 -0.21 -0.64
CA LYS A 128 -21.44 -1.00 0.59
C LYS A 128 -20.08 -0.95 1.28
N ASP A 129 -20.10 -0.71 2.59
CA ASP A 129 -18.91 -0.64 3.44
C ASP A 129 -19.05 -1.67 4.58
N ASP A 130 -18.24 -2.72 4.56
CA ASP A 130 -18.28 -3.81 5.53
C ASP A 130 -17.05 -3.79 6.44
N GLN A 131 -17.26 -3.85 7.75
CA GLN A 131 -16.19 -4.03 8.72
C GLN A 131 -15.62 -5.45 8.65
N LEU A 132 -14.29 -5.58 8.53
CA LEU A 132 -13.58 -6.86 8.45
C LEU A 132 -12.93 -7.26 9.77
N THR A 133 -12.48 -6.29 10.58
CA THR A 133 -11.78 -6.57 11.83
C THR A 133 -12.24 -5.68 12.99
N SER A 134 -11.91 -6.08 14.22
CA SER A 134 -12.42 -5.52 15.48
C SER A 134 -11.48 -4.53 16.19
N GLY A 135 -10.57 -3.85 15.48
CA GLY A 135 -9.82 -2.72 16.06
C GLY A 135 -8.57 -3.06 16.88
N HIS A 136 -7.74 -4.01 16.43
CA HIS A 136 -6.50 -4.42 17.13
C HIS A 136 -5.26 -3.66 16.67
N ASP A 137 -5.45 -2.41 16.23
CA ASP A 137 -4.41 -1.63 15.54
C ASP A 137 -3.97 -2.40 14.28
N ASP A 138 -4.99 -2.66 13.45
CA ASP A 138 -4.89 -3.39 12.19
C ASP A 138 -4.59 -2.38 11.06
N GLN A 139 -3.45 -2.55 10.38
CA GLN A 139 -2.83 -1.53 9.55
C GLN A 139 -2.30 -2.12 8.24
N ASP A 140 -2.03 -1.22 7.28
CA ASP A 140 -1.37 -1.52 6.01
C ASP A 140 -2.00 -2.73 5.27
N PRO A 141 -3.33 -2.76 5.04
CA PRO A 141 -3.97 -3.87 4.34
C PRO A 141 -3.55 -3.91 2.87
N SER A 142 -3.43 -5.12 2.34
CA SER A 142 -3.08 -5.34 0.94
C SER A 142 -3.77 -6.59 0.42
N TRP A 143 -4.51 -6.44 -0.68
CA TRP A 143 -5.09 -7.59 -1.37
C TRP A 143 -4.01 -8.52 -1.90
N THR A 144 -4.23 -9.82 -1.76
CA THR A 144 -3.42 -10.81 -2.46
C THR A 144 -3.59 -10.66 -3.97
N PRO A 145 -2.59 -11.03 -4.80
CA PRO A 145 -2.67 -10.90 -6.25
C PRO A 145 -3.86 -11.63 -6.88
N ASP A 146 -4.35 -12.70 -6.23
CA ASP A 146 -5.53 -13.46 -6.67
C ASP A 146 -6.87 -12.90 -6.16
N GLY A 147 -6.85 -11.81 -5.38
CA GLY A 147 -8.04 -11.15 -4.83
C GLY A 147 -8.79 -11.96 -3.76
N LYS A 148 -8.27 -13.09 -3.29
CA LYS A 148 -9.02 -13.97 -2.37
C LYS A 148 -8.87 -13.61 -0.90
N ARG A 149 -7.77 -12.95 -0.54
CA ARG A 149 -7.44 -12.59 0.85
C ARG A 149 -6.85 -11.19 0.91
N ILE A 150 -6.90 -10.63 2.10
CA ILE A 150 -6.24 -9.38 2.47
C ILE A 150 -5.17 -9.75 3.48
N LEU A 151 -3.91 -9.42 3.20
CA LEU A 151 -2.81 -9.48 4.15
C LEU A 151 -2.72 -8.12 4.86
N PHE A 152 -2.51 -8.12 6.16
CA PHE A 152 -2.41 -6.89 6.94
C PHE A 152 -1.53 -7.08 8.18
N GLN A 153 -1.12 -5.99 8.81
CA GLN A 153 -0.40 -6.03 10.09
C GLN A 153 -1.38 -5.85 11.24
N SER A 154 -1.24 -6.63 12.30
CA SER A 154 -1.93 -6.37 13.56
C SER A 154 -0.91 -6.21 14.67
N LYS A 155 -0.93 -5.07 15.37
CA LYS A 155 0.04 -4.79 16.43
C LYS A 155 -0.35 -5.37 17.79
N LYS A 156 -1.65 -5.55 18.05
CA LYS A 156 -2.16 -5.87 19.40
C LYS A 156 -2.88 -7.21 19.49
N ARG A 157 -3.22 -7.86 18.37
CA ARG A 157 -4.10 -9.05 18.37
C ARG A 157 -3.51 -10.27 19.05
N SER A 158 -2.22 -10.57 18.84
CA SER A 158 -1.51 -11.70 19.46
C SER A 158 -0.49 -11.27 20.52
N GLY A 159 -0.45 -9.98 20.87
CA GLY A 159 0.57 -9.40 21.76
C GLY A 159 1.93 -9.13 21.10
N LEU A 160 2.15 -9.66 19.89
CA LEU A 160 3.27 -9.31 19.02
C LEU A 160 2.74 -8.76 17.70
N THR A 161 3.40 -7.72 17.19
CA THR A 161 3.13 -7.29 15.82
C THR A 161 3.39 -8.45 14.86
N SER A 162 2.40 -8.76 14.04
CA SER A 162 2.41 -9.92 13.15
C SER A 162 1.66 -9.62 11.88
N PHE A 163 1.97 -10.36 10.82
CA PHE A 163 1.07 -10.43 9.68
C PHE A 163 -0.13 -11.32 9.99
N TRP A 164 -1.28 -10.89 9.51
CA TRP A 164 -2.55 -11.58 9.57
C TRP A 164 -3.19 -11.56 8.19
N SER A 165 -4.12 -12.49 7.96
CA SER A 165 -4.92 -12.46 6.76
C SER A 165 -6.40 -12.68 7.05
N VAL A 166 -7.26 -12.13 6.21
CA VAL A 166 -8.71 -12.29 6.27
C VAL A 166 -9.27 -12.33 4.85
N LYS A 167 -10.42 -12.97 4.66
CA LYS A 167 -11.16 -12.87 3.39
C LYS A 167 -11.86 -11.51 3.28
N GLY A 168 -12.16 -11.09 2.04
CA GLY A 168 -12.92 -9.85 1.78
C GLY A 168 -14.31 -9.79 2.41
N ASN A 169 -14.84 -10.91 2.93
CA ASN A 169 -16.10 -10.96 3.68
C ASN A 169 -15.92 -11.02 5.21
N GLY A 170 -14.70 -10.79 5.71
CA GLY A 170 -14.37 -10.80 7.13
C GLY A 170 -14.16 -12.18 7.75
N LYS A 171 -14.31 -13.27 6.98
CA LYS A 171 -14.14 -14.64 7.46
C LYS A 171 -12.68 -15.12 7.33
N ASP A 172 -12.40 -16.25 7.99
CA ASP A 172 -11.13 -16.97 7.95
C ASP A 172 -9.95 -16.07 8.33
N LEU A 173 -10.09 -15.41 9.48
CA LEU A 173 -9.05 -14.59 10.09
C LEU A 173 -7.93 -15.50 10.63
N ASP A 174 -6.76 -15.41 10.02
CA ASP A 174 -5.61 -16.28 10.30
C ASP A 174 -4.36 -15.45 10.65
N GLN A 175 -3.62 -15.87 11.67
CA GLN A 175 -2.30 -15.33 11.97
C GLN A 175 -1.26 -15.94 11.02
N VAL A 176 -0.58 -15.11 10.24
CA VAL A 176 0.36 -15.55 9.18
C VAL A 176 1.79 -15.70 9.71
N THR A 177 2.23 -14.80 10.58
CA THR A 177 3.56 -14.86 11.20
C THR A 177 3.49 -14.90 12.72
N ASN A 178 4.56 -15.40 13.34
CA ASN A 178 4.77 -15.34 14.79
C ASN A 178 3.72 -16.11 15.61
N ALA A 179 2.98 -17.03 14.99
CA ALA A 179 2.13 -17.96 15.71
C ALA A 179 2.98 -18.80 16.67
N GLY A 180 2.61 -18.81 17.95
CA GLY A 180 3.37 -19.50 19.02
C GLY A 180 4.62 -18.76 19.51
N CYS A 181 4.96 -17.59 18.97
CA CYS A 181 5.99 -16.72 19.53
C CYS A 181 5.41 -15.92 20.71
N THR A 182 6.23 -15.68 21.73
CA THR A 182 5.89 -14.90 22.92
C THR A 182 6.70 -13.61 23.02
N LYS A 183 7.84 -13.53 22.33
CA LYS A 183 8.77 -12.40 22.36
C LYS A 183 9.54 -12.27 21.05
N ALA A 184 9.99 -11.05 20.76
CA ALA A 184 10.66 -10.71 19.49
C ALA A 184 12.04 -11.37 19.28
N ASN A 185 12.60 -12.03 20.30
CA ASN A 185 13.85 -12.78 20.20
C ASN A 185 13.66 -14.30 20.13
N ASP A 186 12.42 -14.78 19.99
CA ASP A 186 12.18 -16.19 19.71
C ASP A 186 12.80 -16.58 18.35
N PRO A 187 13.44 -17.76 18.21
CA PRO A 187 14.12 -18.13 16.97
C PRO A 187 13.21 -18.19 15.72
N ALA A 188 11.92 -18.46 15.93
CA ALA A 188 10.90 -18.51 14.88
C ALA A 188 10.29 -17.13 14.57
N PHE A 189 10.70 -16.08 15.29
CA PHE A 189 10.17 -14.73 15.10
C PHE A 189 10.54 -14.17 13.74
N VAL A 190 9.54 -13.69 13.01
CA VAL A 190 9.68 -12.98 11.76
C VAL A 190 9.56 -11.47 12.04
N PRO A 191 10.62 -10.68 11.77
CA PRO A 191 10.61 -9.24 11.97
C PRO A 191 9.53 -8.54 11.18
N THR A 192 8.92 -7.55 11.81
CA THR A 192 7.75 -6.84 11.30
C THR A 192 8.17 -5.66 10.43
N PRO A 193 7.32 -5.25 9.47
CA PRO A 193 7.59 -4.06 8.67
C PRO A 193 7.60 -2.81 9.53
N ALA A 194 8.23 -1.74 9.03
CA ALA A 194 7.89 -0.41 9.52
C ALA A 194 6.44 -0.09 9.17
N SER A 195 5.71 0.53 10.09
CA SER A 195 4.38 1.05 9.81
C SER A 195 4.44 2.01 8.62
N SER A 196 3.43 1.96 7.75
CA SER A 196 3.29 2.87 6.60
C SER A 196 4.25 2.61 5.44
N THR A 197 4.86 1.42 5.38
CA THR A 197 5.82 1.08 4.31
C THR A 197 5.19 0.48 3.07
N GLY A 198 3.89 0.16 3.12
CA GLY A 198 3.14 -0.43 2.01
C GLY A 198 3.79 -1.72 1.54
N VAL A 199 3.43 -2.85 2.16
CA VAL A 199 3.89 -4.17 1.71
C VAL A 199 3.66 -4.31 0.21
N GLN A 200 4.71 -4.62 -0.55
CA GLN A 200 4.60 -4.73 -1.99
C GLN A 200 4.61 -6.18 -2.43
N TRP A 201 3.49 -6.64 -2.98
CA TRP A 201 3.42 -7.89 -3.72
C TRP A 201 4.27 -7.83 -4.98
N ALA A 202 4.91 -8.95 -5.29
CA ALA A 202 5.59 -9.15 -6.55
C ALA A 202 4.58 -9.10 -7.71
N PRO A 203 4.99 -8.59 -8.88
CA PRO A 203 4.16 -8.66 -10.07
C PRO A 203 3.96 -10.12 -10.53
N ASN A 204 3.03 -10.32 -11.48
CA ASN A 204 2.76 -11.60 -12.15
C ASN A 204 2.25 -12.71 -11.22
N GLU A 205 1.33 -12.38 -10.32
CA GLU A 205 0.66 -13.31 -9.39
C GLU A 205 1.60 -14.06 -8.41
N ARG A 206 2.87 -13.68 -8.37
CA ARG A 206 3.83 -14.24 -7.41
C ARG A 206 3.41 -13.84 -6.01
N ARG A 207 3.20 -14.84 -5.14
CA ARG A 207 2.90 -14.63 -3.73
C ARG A 207 4.18 -14.37 -2.95
N ILE A 208 4.85 -13.28 -3.31
CA ILE A 208 6.06 -12.83 -2.66
C ILE A 208 5.82 -11.38 -2.29
N ILE A 209 6.16 -11.02 -1.06
CA ILE A 209 6.20 -9.63 -0.63
C ILE A 209 7.62 -9.18 -0.39
N VAL A 210 7.86 -7.90 -0.61
CA VAL A 210 9.03 -7.20 -0.11
C VAL A 210 8.59 -6.10 0.84
N TYR A 211 9.35 -5.93 1.92
CA TYR A 211 9.13 -4.89 2.92
C TYR A 211 10.45 -4.55 3.61
N PHE A 212 10.47 -3.52 4.45
CA PHE A 212 11.61 -3.24 5.32
C PHE A 212 11.18 -3.05 6.78
N THR A 213 12.08 -3.34 7.71
CA THR A 213 11.78 -3.35 9.16
C THR A 213 11.87 -1.96 9.80
N SER A 214 11.16 -1.76 10.90
CA SER A 214 10.99 -0.47 11.59
C SER A 214 12.22 0.08 12.34
N GLN A 215 13.38 -0.57 12.27
CA GLN A 215 14.53 -0.18 13.10
C GLN A 215 15.32 0.93 12.42
N THR A 216 15.27 2.16 12.95
CA THR A 216 15.73 3.39 12.28
C THR A 216 17.22 3.40 11.91
N SER A 217 18.07 2.60 12.58
CA SER A 217 19.49 2.42 12.23
C SER A 217 19.84 1.03 11.67
N ASP A 218 18.93 0.06 11.79
CA ASP A 218 19.12 -1.35 11.41
C ASP A 218 17.95 -1.89 10.58
N SER A 219 17.37 -1.02 9.74
CA SER A 219 16.32 -1.43 8.81
C SER A 219 16.88 -2.49 7.88
N GLU A 220 16.18 -3.61 7.80
CA GLU A 220 16.49 -4.69 6.87
C GLU A 220 15.43 -4.71 5.80
N VAL A 221 15.85 -4.85 4.54
CA VAL A 221 14.96 -5.25 3.47
C VAL A 221 14.74 -6.75 3.58
N ARG A 222 13.48 -7.16 3.57
CA ARG A 222 13.08 -8.57 3.75
C ARG A 222 12.18 -9.01 2.63
N VAL A 223 12.33 -10.27 2.26
CA VAL A 223 11.48 -10.99 1.32
C VAL A 223 10.73 -12.07 2.07
N MET A 224 9.46 -12.24 1.75
CA MET A 224 8.66 -13.34 2.24
C MET A 224 7.84 -13.94 1.11
N SER A 225 7.92 -15.26 0.95
CA SER A 225 7.12 -16.01 -0.02
C SER A 225 6.02 -16.81 0.70
N PHE A 226 4.91 -17.03 0.01
CA PHE A 226 3.76 -17.73 0.56
C PHE A 226 3.27 -18.84 -0.36
N ASN A 227 2.68 -19.86 0.26
CA ASN A 227 1.85 -20.83 -0.45
C ASN A 227 0.46 -20.25 -0.81
N GLN A 228 -0.39 -21.07 -1.44
CA GLN A 228 -1.73 -20.65 -1.89
C GLN A 228 -2.68 -20.23 -0.76
N ASN A 229 -2.43 -20.68 0.48
CA ASN A 229 -3.24 -20.38 1.65
C ASN A 229 -2.62 -19.27 2.53
N LEU A 230 -1.63 -18.53 2.02
CA LEU A 230 -0.84 -17.56 2.77
C LEU A 230 -0.03 -18.14 3.94
N GLY A 231 0.24 -19.44 3.93
CA GLY A 231 1.28 -20.00 4.80
C GLY A 231 2.67 -19.57 4.32
N VAL A 232 3.52 -19.09 5.24
CA VAL A 232 4.88 -18.66 4.92
C VAL A 232 5.71 -19.83 4.44
N ALA A 233 6.19 -19.75 3.20
CA ALA A 233 7.06 -20.75 2.59
C ALA A 233 8.54 -20.43 2.81
N SER A 234 8.91 -19.15 2.74
CA SER A 234 10.24 -18.66 3.11
C SER A 234 10.18 -17.21 3.58
N ALA A 235 11.09 -16.82 4.48
CA ALA A 235 11.27 -15.45 4.93
C ALA A 235 12.75 -15.18 5.21
N TYR A 236 13.35 -14.18 4.55
CA TYR A 236 14.78 -13.92 4.65
C TYR A 236 15.12 -12.44 4.44
N SER A 237 16.32 -12.04 4.88
CA SER A 237 16.86 -10.68 4.73
C SER A 237 17.65 -10.56 3.43
N LEU A 238 17.43 -9.47 2.68
CA LEU A 238 18.31 -9.01 1.59
C LEU A 238 19.44 -8.11 2.12
N GLY A 239 19.49 -7.87 3.43
CA GLY A 239 20.46 -7.02 4.11
C GLY A 239 19.91 -5.64 4.47
N LYS A 240 20.80 -4.80 5.00
CA LYS A 240 20.43 -3.46 5.47
C LYS A 240 19.98 -2.56 4.32
N GLY A 241 18.84 -1.92 4.47
CA GLY A 241 18.30 -1.00 3.48
C GLY A 241 16.87 -0.54 3.77
N THR A 242 16.36 0.34 2.90
CA THR A 242 15.03 0.93 3.00
C THR A 242 14.41 1.13 1.62
N HIS A 243 13.11 1.42 1.60
CA HIS A 243 12.33 1.73 0.39
C HIS A 243 12.46 0.67 -0.72
N PRO A 244 12.31 -0.63 -0.39
CA PRO A 244 12.34 -1.66 -1.41
C PRO A 244 11.13 -1.51 -2.33
N ARG A 245 11.35 -1.79 -3.62
CA ARG A 245 10.27 -1.88 -4.60
C ARG A 245 10.57 -2.91 -5.66
N TRP A 246 9.51 -3.50 -6.20
CA TRP A 246 9.63 -4.39 -7.36
C TRP A 246 9.90 -3.59 -8.63
N THR A 247 10.71 -4.17 -9.52
CA THR A 247 10.84 -3.75 -10.91
C THR A 247 9.88 -4.54 -11.79
N GLU A 248 9.63 -4.03 -13.00
CA GLU A 248 8.86 -4.75 -14.03
C GLU A 248 9.50 -6.10 -14.41
N ARG A 249 10.82 -6.25 -14.19
CA ARG A 249 11.56 -7.49 -14.47
C ARG A 249 11.44 -8.51 -13.32
N GLY A 250 10.74 -8.18 -12.24
CA GLY A 250 10.59 -9.05 -11.08
C GLY A 250 11.84 -9.10 -10.18
N THR A 251 12.72 -8.10 -10.28
CA THR A 251 13.82 -7.87 -9.31
C THR A 251 13.36 -6.89 -8.24
N VAL A 252 14.08 -6.83 -7.13
CA VAL A 252 13.87 -5.84 -6.06
C VAL A 252 14.97 -4.80 -6.11
N ILE A 253 14.60 -3.52 -6.14
CA ILE A 253 15.52 -2.39 -5.93
C ILE A 253 15.29 -1.80 -4.54
N PHE A 254 16.35 -1.47 -3.81
CA PHE A 254 16.26 -0.77 -2.53
C PHE A 254 17.46 0.15 -2.27
N THR A 255 17.28 1.10 -1.34
CA THR A 255 18.33 2.05 -0.93
C THR A 255 19.11 1.51 0.25
N ARG A 256 20.45 1.57 0.18
CA ARG A 256 21.35 1.20 1.28
C ARG A 256 22.41 2.27 1.49
N LYS A 257 22.80 2.48 2.76
CA LYS A 257 23.96 3.32 3.11
C LYS A 257 25.27 2.54 2.96
N VAL A 258 26.21 3.11 2.22
CA VAL A 258 27.59 2.64 2.07
C VAL A 258 28.52 3.84 2.31
N ASN A 259 29.36 3.77 3.35
CA ASN A 259 30.26 4.87 3.75
C ASN A 259 29.54 6.24 3.85
N GLY A 260 28.35 6.24 4.45
CA GLY A 260 27.53 7.44 4.65
C GLY A 260 26.76 7.94 3.41
N ARG A 261 26.89 7.27 2.26
CA ARG A 261 26.19 7.64 1.02
C ARG A 261 25.10 6.64 0.68
N ASP A 262 23.99 7.13 0.14
CA ASP A 262 22.91 6.28 -0.36
C ASP A 262 23.29 5.67 -1.72
N VAL A 263 23.10 4.36 -1.83
CA VAL A 263 23.35 3.56 -3.03
C VAL A 263 22.11 2.73 -3.33
N GLN A 264 21.71 2.67 -4.60
CA GLN A 264 20.65 1.77 -5.07
C GLN A 264 21.25 0.38 -5.31
N VAL A 265 20.60 -0.65 -4.76
CA VAL A 265 20.96 -2.05 -4.94
C VAL A 265 19.81 -2.75 -5.64
N GLU A 266 20.10 -3.51 -6.69
CA GLU A 266 19.12 -4.35 -7.39
C GLU A 266 19.45 -5.83 -7.17
N VAL A 267 18.46 -6.62 -6.77
CA VAL A 267 18.62 -8.03 -6.40
C VAL A 267 17.53 -8.87 -7.07
N SER A 268 17.93 -10.02 -7.61
CA SER A 268 16.97 -11.03 -8.10
C SER A 268 16.38 -11.81 -6.93
N VAL A 269 15.06 -11.97 -6.93
CA VAL A 269 14.31 -12.66 -5.88
C VAL A 269 13.58 -13.85 -6.51
N GLN A 270 13.75 -15.03 -5.91
CA GLN A 270 13.13 -16.29 -6.35
C GLN A 270 11.97 -16.67 -5.43
#